data_AF-A0AAD5MUC3-F1
#
_entry.id   AF-A0AAD5MUC3-F1
#
_cell.length_a   1.000
_cell.length_b   1.000
_cell.length_c   1.000
_cell.angle_alpha   90.00
_cell.angle_beta   90.00
_cell.angle_gamma   90.00
#
_symmetry.space_group_name_H-M   'P 1'
#
loop_
_entity.id
_entity.type
_entity.pdbx_description
1 polymer ?
#
loop_
_entity_poly.entity_id
_entity_poly.type
_entity_poly.pdbx_seq_one_letter_code
_entity_poly.pdbx_strand_id
1 'polypeptide(L)'
;MDENGKFHVNNGIVKMEEIYKAKVKNCHEQTYRSIFNAKNYLPGNFNLSRPLEMVYPWIQSARIYDGSQRQVIVTHAEGSNLHVTLQVHGEVGGNRLVFFHNASRISDFTGTIIVDSRSNRYFNVTMYGASGKINGAVKYSTERISDEIFSFTTYVHDLNASNRSMIIPMPAIVDSGSRMICMYADEQREEQAVCRIIQYYETPLEIDIERNTWHEMVGSCPSCNQINFTGISRFLNPMSWVNGVSSLGEFVMMATDVLMYICVLVVVYVILTKIVIPICKCWICPMYIMSHKKSKSKKREKARQSANDERDARV
;
A
#
# COMPACT_ATOMS: atom_id res chain seq x y z
N MET A 1 9.91 -1.50 -12.72
CA MET A 1 10.74 -0.44 -13.31
C MET A 1 10.98 -0.86 -14.74
N ASP A 2 10.70 0.02 -15.70
CA ASP A 2 11.00 -0.27 -17.11
C ASP A 2 12.49 -0.07 -17.41
N GLU A 3 12.91 -0.37 -18.64
CA GLU A 3 14.29 -0.19 -19.11
C GLU A 3 14.77 1.26 -19.00
N ASN A 4 13.85 2.23 -18.99
CA ASN A 4 14.13 3.65 -18.86
C ASN A 4 14.18 4.13 -17.39
N GLY A 5 14.02 3.21 -16.45
CA GLY A 5 14.03 3.48 -15.02
C GLY A 5 12.74 4.11 -14.46
N LYS A 6 11.64 4.09 -15.21
CA LYS A 6 10.34 4.57 -14.75
C LYS A 6 9.56 3.47 -14.05
N PHE A 7 8.95 3.82 -12.92
CA PHE A 7 8.04 2.94 -12.21
C PHE A 7 6.63 3.08 -12.79
N HIS A 8 5.97 1.95 -12.99
CA HIS A 8 4.60 1.87 -13.45
C HIS A 8 3.87 0.75 -12.71
N VAL A 9 2.55 0.85 -12.59
CA VAL A 9 1.72 -0.23 -12.07
C VAL A 9 1.58 -1.29 -13.16
N ASN A 10 1.98 -2.53 -12.86
CA ASN A 10 1.91 -3.62 -13.83
C ASN A 10 0.45 -3.87 -14.26
N ASN A 11 0.19 -3.73 -15.57
CA ASN A 11 -1.14 -3.79 -16.17
C ASN A 11 -2.15 -2.80 -15.53
N GLY A 12 -1.69 -1.60 -15.18
CA GLY A 12 -2.48 -0.62 -14.44
C GLY A 12 -3.80 -0.23 -15.11
N ILE A 13 -3.82 -0.04 -16.44
CA ILE A 13 -5.03 0.38 -17.18
C ILE A 13 -6.20 -0.59 -16.97
N VAL A 14 -5.92 -1.89 -16.93
CA VAL A 14 -6.96 -2.93 -16.76
C VAL A 14 -7.27 -3.16 -15.28
N LYS A 15 -6.25 -3.17 -14.41
CA LYS A 15 -6.40 -3.56 -13.00
C LYS A 15 -6.84 -2.42 -12.08
N MET A 16 -6.77 -1.17 -12.52
CA MET A 16 -7.05 -0.02 -11.64
C MET A 16 -8.48 -0.05 -11.09
N GLU A 17 -9.47 -0.43 -11.92
CA GLU A 17 -10.87 -0.50 -11.51
C GLU A 17 -11.13 -1.58 -10.44
N GLU A 18 -10.31 -2.65 -10.42
CA GLU A 18 -10.43 -3.75 -9.44
C GLU A 18 -9.79 -3.37 -8.10
N ILE A 19 -8.63 -2.70 -8.14
CA ILE A 19 -7.83 -2.38 -6.95
C ILE A 19 -8.29 -1.08 -6.30
N TYR A 20 -8.72 -0.08 -7.07
CA TYR A 20 -9.12 1.23 -6.56
C TYR A 20 -10.62 1.28 -6.36
N LYS A 21 -11.05 1.41 -5.11
CA LYS A 21 -12.46 1.54 -4.77
C LYS A 21 -12.70 2.92 -4.19
N ALA A 22 -13.62 3.65 -4.80
CA ALA A 22 -14.06 4.95 -4.32
C ALA A 22 -15.56 4.91 -4.00
N LYS A 23 -15.96 5.57 -2.92
CA LYS A 23 -17.35 5.75 -2.52
C LYS A 23 -17.60 7.21 -2.19
N VAL A 24 -18.52 7.85 -2.91
CA VAL A 24 -18.89 9.25 -2.67
C VAL A 24 -19.53 9.37 -1.27
N LYS A 25 -19.10 10.38 -0.51
CA LYS A 25 -19.69 10.75 0.78
C LYS A 25 -20.62 11.95 0.63
N ASN A 26 -20.13 13.04 0.06
CA ASN A 26 -20.92 14.22 -0.28
C ASN A 26 -20.43 14.83 -1.59
N CYS A 27 -21.29 14.84 -2.61
CA CYS A 27 -20.97 15.38 -3.93
C CYS A 27 -20.86 16.91 -3.94
N HIS A 28 -21.66 17.60 -3.11
CA HIS A 28 -21.60 19.07 -3.00
C HIS A 28 -20.24 19.51 -2.42
N GLU A 29 -19.80 18.85 -1.36
CA GLU A 29 -18.52 19.13 -0.69
C GLU A 29 -17.32 18.42 -1.35
N GLN A 30 -17.54 17.66 -2.44
CA GLN A 30 -16.53 16.86 -3.12
C GLN A 30 -15.80 15.88 -2.17
N THR A 31 -16.47 15.38 -1.14
CA THR A 31 -15.88 14.42 -0.20
C THR A 31 -16.16 12.98 -0.63
N TYR A 32 -15.13 12.13 -0.63
CA TYR A 32 -15.23 10.71 -0.95
C TYR A 32 -14.34 9.86 -0.06
N ARG A 33 -14.70 8.59 0.07
CA ARG A 33 -13.89 7.55 0.69
C ARG A 33 -13.15 6.80 -0.41
N SER A 34 -11.86 6.58 -0.19
CA SER A 34 -10.97 5.88 -1.12
C SER A 34 -10.22 4.78 -0.40
N ILE A 35 -10.06 3.63 -1.05
CA ILE A 35 -9.23 2.53 -0.59
C ILE A 35 -8.53 1.90 -1.79
N PHE A 36 -7.27 1.53 -1.59
CA PHE A 36 -6.55 0.67 -2.50
C PHE A 36 -6.56 -0.75 -1.92
N ASN A 37 -7.21 -1.66 -2.61
CA ASN A 37 -7.19 -3.09 -2.31
C ASN A 37 -5.92 -3.74 -2.87
N ALA A 38 -4.77 -3.25 -2.43
CA ALA A 38 -3.44 -3.72 -2.81
C ALA A 38 -2.57 -3.85 -1.55
N LYS A 39 -1.43 -4.52 -1.69
CA LYS A 39 -0.41 -4.64 -0.64
C LYS A 39 0.85 -3.90 -1.05
N ASN A 40 1.73 -3.62 -0.09
CA ASN A 40 3.05 -3.02 -0.33
C ASN A 40 3.00 -1.62 -0.98
N TYR A 41 2.18 -0.72 -0.45
CA TYR A 41 2.09 0.67 -0.89
C TYR A 41 2.18 1.67 0.28
N LEU A 42 2.60 2.89 -0.02
CA LEU A 42 2.66 3.98 0.95
C LEU A 42 1.51 4.96 0.73
N PRO A 43 0.94 5.56 1.81
CA PRO A 43 1.31 5.39 3.21
C PRO A 43 0.66 4.17 3.90
N GLY A 44 1.33 3.62 4.92
CA GLY A 44 0.72 2.71 5.91
C GLY A 44 0.66 1.22 5.57
N ASN A 45 0.85 0.83 4.29
CA ASN A 45 0.70 -0.56 3.83
C ASN A 45 2.00 -1.10 3.21
N PHE A 46 3.15 -0.76 3.79
CA PHE A 46 4.45 -1.27 3.36
C PHE A 46 5.32 -1.57 4.57
N ASN A 47 5.54 -2.86 4.84
CA ASN A 47 6.49 -3.33 5.84
C ASN A 47 7.52 -4.24 5.15
N LEU A 48 8.80 -3.84 5.22
CA LEU A 48 9.86 -4.62 4.61
C LEU A 48 10.26 -5.75 5.56
N SER A 49 10.13 -6.98 5.09
CA SER A 49 10.59 -8.15 5.83
C SER A 49 12.11 -8.11 6.06
N ARG A 50 12.54 -8.70 7.18
CA ARG A 50 13.97 -8.87 7.48
C ARG A 50 14.65 -9.79 6.43
N PRO A 51 15.96 -9.61 6.18
CA PRO A 51 16.73 -10.50 5.30
C PRO A 51 16.63 -11.97 5.71
N LEU A 52 16.78 -12.88 4.74
CA LEU A 52 16.64 -14.32 4.95
C LEU A 52 17.62 -14.85 6.01
N GLU A 53 18.84 -14.33 6.05
CA GLU A 53 19.87 -14.70 7.03
C GLU A 53 19.47 -14.39 8.48
N MET A 54 18.59 -13.41 8.69
CA MET A 54 18.11 -13.05 10.03
C MET A 54 16.85 -13.82 10.43
N VAL A 55 16.17 -14.45 9.46
CA VAL A 55 14.89 -15.13 9.66
C VAL A 55 15.07 -16.63 9.76
N TYR A 56 15.99 -17.20 8.98
CA TYR A 56 16.20 -18.64 8.88
C TYR A 56 17.59 -19.02 9.37
N PRO A 57 17.71 -19.68 10.54
CA PRO A 57 19.01 -20.01 11.14
C PRO A 57 19.94 -20.86 10.25
N TRP A 58 19.38 -21.68 9.35
CA TRP A 58 20.15 -22.54 8.45
C TRP A 58 20.82 -21.77 7.29
N ILE A 59 20.43 -20.51 7.05
CA ILE A 59 20.97 -19.67 5.99
C ILE A 59 22.07 -18.78 6.56
N GLN A 60 23.32 -19.01 6.15
CA GLN A 60 24.43 -18.13 6.49
C GLN A 60 24.45 -16.89 5.59
N SER A 61 24.17 -17.06 4.29
CA SER A 61 24.06 -15.96 3.34
C SER A 61 23.18 -16.36 2.15
N ALA A 62 22.38 -15.43 1.65
CA ALA A 62 21.61 -15.58 0.41
C ALA A 62 21.77 -14.33 -0.46
N ARG A 63 22.68 -14.38 -1.44
CA ARG A 63 23.05 -13.21 -2.25
C ARG A 63 23.12 -13.52 -3.73
N ILE A 64 22.80 -12.51 -4.54
CA ILE A 64 23.04 -12.56 -6.00
C ILE A 64 24.56 -12.57 -6.22
N TYR A 65 25.05 -13.53 -7.00
CA TYR A 65 26.50 -13.77 -7.13
C TYR A 65 27.24 -12.60 -7.77
N ASP A 66 26.73 -12.12 -8.91
CA ASP A 66 27.37 -11.11 -9.74
C ASP A 66 26.33 -10.21 -10.43
N GLY A 67 26.84 -9.23 -11.18
CA GLY A 67 26.01 -8.29 -11.95
C GLY A 67 25.25 -8.93 -13.11
N SER A 68 25.49 -10.20 -13.44
CA SER A 68 24.72 -10.90 -14.48
C SER A 68 23.30 -11.24 -14.01
N GLN A 69 23.06 -11.24 -12.69
CA GLN A 69 21.79 -11.60 -12.05
C GLN A 69 21.26 -13.00 -12.43
N ARG A 70 22.13 -13.89 -12.94
CA ARG A 70 21.74 -15.24 -13.37
C ARG A 70 21.75 -16.28 -12.26
N GLN A 71 22.49 -16.02 -11.20
CA GLN A 71 22.72 -16.98 -10.12
C GLN A 71 22.58 -16.31 -8.76
N VAL A 72 21.97 -17.05 -7.83
CA VAL A 72 21.89 -16.71 -6.42
C VAL A 72 22.66 -17.78 -5.66
N ILE A 73 23.63 -17.36 -4.85
CA ILE A 73 24.38 -18.27 -3.98
C ILE A 73 23.73 -18.24 -2.61
N VAL A 74 23.33 -19.43 -2.16
CA VAL A 74 22.89 -19.68 -0.79
C VAL A 74 23.99 -20.45 -0.08
N THR A 75 24.62 -19.81 0.88
CA THR A 75 25.60 -20.45 1.77
C THR A 75 24.86 -20.99 2.98
N HIS A 76 24.94 -22.29 3.19
CA HIS A 76 24.29 -22.98 4.30
C HIS A 76 25.14 -22.83 5.56
N ALA A 77 24.51 -22.47 6.68
CA ALA A 77 25.16 -22.46 8.00
C ALA A 77 25.35 -23.89 8.55
N GLU A 78 24.43 -24.80 8.20
CA GLU A 78 24.45 -26.20 8.58
C GLU A 78 24.23 -27.09 7.34
N GLY A 79 24.89 -28.24 7.30
CA GLY A 79 24.81 -29.19 6.19
C GLY A 79 25.03 -30.62 6.64
N SER A 80 24.56 -31.57 5.83
CA SER A 80 24.82 -32.99 6.04
C SER A 80 26.27 -33.36 5.69
N ASN A 81 26.77 -34.41 6.32
CA ASN A 81 28.09 -34.93 6.02
C ASN A 81 28.17 -35.43 4.57
N LEU A 82 29.33 -35.23 3.94
CA LEU A 82 29.65 -35.77 2.63
C LEU A 82 30.48 -37.05 2.78
N HIS A 83 30.20 -38.04 1.93
CA HIS A 83 31.02 -39.24 1.85
C HIS A 83 32.28 -38.95 1.02
N VAL A 84 33.45 -39.04 1.64
CA VAL A 84 34.74 -38.78 1.01
C VAL A 84 35.51 -40.10 0.87
N THR A 85 35.96 -40.41 -0.34
CA THR A 85 36.80 -41.59 -0.62
C THR A 85 38.18 -41.15 -1.08
N LEU A 86 39.21 -41.57 -0.34
CA LEU A 86 40.61 -41.32 -0.68
C LEU A 86 41.20 -42.59 -1.29
N GLN A 87 41.64 -42.50 -2.54
CA GLN A 87 42.28 -43.60 -3.25
C GLN A 87 43.76 -43.29 -3.43
N VAL A 88 44.61 -44.19 -2.95
CA VAL A 88 46.07 -44.10 -3.14
C VAL A 88 46.41 -44.95 -4.36
N HIS A 89 46.87 -44.31 -5.44
CA HIS A 89 47.44 -45.00 -6.59
C HIS A 89 48.95 -45.11 -6.40
N GLY A 90 49.44 -46.32 -6.12
CA GLY A 90 50.86 -46.63 -6.00
C GLY A 90 51.10 -48.13 -6.24
N GLU A 91 52.23 -48.46 -6.85
CA GLU A 91 52.62 -49.84 -7.12
C GLU A 91 52.73 -50.67 -5.83
N VAL A 92 52.51 -51.98 -5.98
CA VAL A 92 52.38 -52.99 -4.94
C VAL A 92 53.55 -52.91 -3.93
N GLY A 93 53.35 -52.14 -2.86
CA GLY A 93 54.26 -52.09 -1.71
C GLY A 93 54.52 -50.70 -1.16
N GLY A 94 53.72 -50.27 -0.18
CA GLY A 94 54.28 -49.45 0.92
C GLY A 94 53.51 -48.22 1.38
N ASN A 95 52.53 -47.70 0.64
CA ASN A 95 51.86 -46.47 1.05
C ASN A 95 50.73 -46.78 2.06
N ARG A 96 51.00 -46.55 3.35
CA ARG A 96 50.00 -46.65 4.44
C ARG A 96 49.40 -45.28 4.74
N LEU A 97 48.09 -45.15 4.57
CA LEU A 97 47.34 -43.95 4.95
C LEU A 97 46.95 -44.03 6.43
N VAL A 98 47.23 -42.97 7.19
CA VAL A 98 46.93 -42.87 8.64
C VAL A 98 46.23 -41.54 8.88
N PHE A 99 45.09 -41.59 9.59
CA PHE A 99 44.32 -40.40 9.97
C PHE A 99 44.67 -40.00 11.41
N PHE A 100 44.81 -38.70 11.63
CA PHE A 100 45.02 -38.11 12.94
C PHE A 100 43.85 -37.19 13.27
N HIS A 101 43.48 -37.13 14.54
CA HIS A 101 42.51 -36.17 15.06
C HIS A 101 43.06 -35.49 16.30
N ASN A 102 42.54 -34.30 16.59
CA ASN A 102 42.90 -33.55 17.78
C ASN A 102 41.95 -33.90 18.93
N ALA A 103 42.44 -33.77 20.16
CA ALA A 103 41.62 -33.88 21.35
C ALA A 103 40.61 -32.72 21.43
N SER A 104 39.43 -33.02 21.95
CA SER A 104 38.37 -32.02 22.14
C SER A 104 38.43 -31.45 23.56
N ARG A 105 37.96 -30.22 23.75
CA ARG A 105 37.91 -29.57 25.07
C ARG A 105 36.79 -28.54 25.14
N ILE A 106 36.26 -28.32 26.34
CA ILE A 106 35.30 -27.26 26.66
C ILE A 106 35.54 -26.79 28.09
N SER A 107 35.54 -25.47 28.32
CA SER A 107 35.70 -24.91 29.68
C SER A 107 34.35 -24.66 30.34
N ASP A 108 33.43 -23.99 29.64
CA ASP A 108 32.08 -23.69 30.14
C ASP A 108 31.18 -23.37 28.95
N PHE A 109 29.87 -23.23 29.19
CA PHE A 109 28.93 -22.71 28.21
C PHE A 109 27.80 -21.92 28.87
N THR A 110 27.20 -21.03 28.10
CA THR A 110 25.98 -20.30 28.47
C THR A 110 25.02 -20.32 27.29
N GLY A 111 23.72 -20.29 27.55
CA GLY A 111 22.76 -20.22 26.46
C GLY A 111 21.32 -20.14 26.93
N THR A 112 20.41 -20.12 25.97
CA THR A 112 18.96 -20.05 26.18
C THR A 112 18.24 -20.87 25.12
N ILE A 113 17.19 -21.59 25.50
CA ILE A 113 16.28 -22.24 24.56
C ILE A 113 15.28 -21.19 24.10
N ILE A 114 15.15 -21.01 22.79
CA ILE A 114 14.31 -19.98 22.18
C ILE A 114 13.35 -20.63 21.19
N VAL A 115 12.08 -20.27 21.29
CA VAL A 115 11.08 -20.39 20.23
C VAL A 115 10.81 -18.99 19.70
N ASP A 116 11.20 -18.74 18.44
CA ASP A 116 11.05 -17.42 17.83
C ASP A 116 9.64 -17.17 17.26
N SER A 117 9.39 -15.94 16.79
CA SER A 117 8.10 -15.54 16.22
C SER A 117 7.73 -16.24 14.91
N ARG A 118 8.60 -17.11 14.37
CA ARG A 118 8.40 -17.95 13.19
C ARG A 118 8.32 -19.43 13.53
N SER A 119 8.23 -19.75 14.82
CA SER A 119 8.17 -21.12 15.34
C SER A 119 9.44 -21.95 15.13
N ASN A 120 10.60 -21.30 14.88
CA ASN A 120 11.87 -22.00 14.94
C ASN A 120 12.22 -22.26 16.40
N ARG A 121 12.48 -23.52 16.75
CA ARG A 121 12.92 -23.94 18.07
C ARG A 121 14.39 -24.30 18.06
N TYR A 122 15.19 -23.60 18.86
CA TYR A 122 16.62 -23.81 18.91
C TYR A 122 17.22 -23.43 20.26
N PHE A 123 18.39 -23.98 20.53
CA PHE A 123 19.24 -23.59 21.65
C PHE A 123 20.32 -22.65 21.14
N ASN A 124 20.24 -21.39 21.58
CA ASN A 124 21.27 -20.40 21.31
C ASN A 124 22.36 -20.54 22.37
N VAL A 125 23.50 -21.09 21.99
CA VAL A 125 24.59 -21.43 22.90
C VAL A 125 25.85 -20.67 22.56
N THR A 126 26.55 -20.22 23.60
CA THR A 126 27.90 -19.69 23.54
C THR A 126 28.80 -20.57 24.39
N MET A 127 29.75 -21.23 23.75
CA MET A 127 30.75 -22.07 24.40
C MET A 127 32.02 -21.28 24.65
N TYR A 128 32.65 -21.53 25.80
CA TYR A 128 33.88 -20.86 26.22
C TYR A 128 35.05 -21.84 26.26
N GLY A 129 36.18 -21.42 25.70
CA GLY A 129 37.39 -22.23 25.63
C GLY A 129 37.18 -23.59 24.95
N ALA A 130 36.29 -23.64 23.94
CA ALA A 130 35.91 -24.87 23.27
C ALA A 130 36.76 -25.13 22.01
N SER A 131 36.95 -26.41 21.67
CA SER A 131 37.68 -26.87 20.47
C SER A 131 37.31 -28.32 20.19
N GLY A 132 37.16 -28.67 18.90
CA GLY A 132 36.88 -30.04 18.47
C GLY A 132 35.40 -30.43 18.58
N LYS A 133 35.14 -31.71 18.86
CA LYS A 133 33.80 -32.30 18.93
C LYS A 133 33.26 -32.22 20.36
N ILE A 134 32.10 -31.60 20.51
CA ILE A 134 31.41 -31.42 21.78
C ILE A 134 30.05 -32.11 21.72
N ASN A 135 29.79 -32.97 22.68
CA ASN A 135 28.50 -33.66 22.82
C ASN A 135 27.66 -32.94 23.87
N GLY A 136 26.36 -32.90 23.65
CA GLY A 136 25.39 -32.30 24.55
C GLY A 136 24.20 -33.23 24.78
N ALA A 137 23.74 -33.27 26.03
CA ALA A 137 22.55 -33.99 26.45
C ALA A 137 21.56 -33.01 27.10
N VAL A 138 20.34 -32.99 26.58
CA VAL A 138 19.22 -32.24 27.13
C VAL A 138 18.44 -33.16 28.06
N LYS A 139 18.31 -32.75 29.31
CA LYS A 139 17.57 -33.49 30.33
C LYS A 139 16.08 -33.13 30.34
N TYR A 140 15.26 -34.02 30.88
CA TYR A 140 13.82 -33.81 31.02
C TYR A 140 13.49 -32.66 31.99
N SER A 141 14.20 -32.59 33.12
CA SER A 141 13.97 -31.57 34.16
C SER A 141 15.21 -30.70 34.43
N THR A 142 15.14 -29.87 35.48
CA THR A 142 16.29 -29.10 35.98
C THR A 142 17.24 -29.93 36.83
N GLU A 143 16.95 -31.20 37.07
CA GLU A 143 17.78 -32.11 37.87
C GLU A 143 18.78 -32.86 36.98
N ARG A 144 20.04 -33.00 37.44
CA ARG A 144 21.11 -33.67 36.69
C ARG A 144 20.85 -35.15 36.44
N ILE A 145 20.14 -35.81 37.35
CA ILE A 145 19.87 -37.26 37.32
C ILE A 145 18.67 -37.59 36.41
N SER A 146 17.90 -36.58 35.98
CA SER A 146 16.72 -36.81 35.14
C SER A 146 17.07 -37.39 33.77
N ASP A 147 16.08 -38.02 33.16
CA ASP A 147 16.22 -38.73 31.88
C ASP A 147 16.65 -37.80 30.74
N GLU A 148 17.41 -38.36 29.80
CA GLU A 148 17.82 -37.67 28.57
C GLU A 148 16.73 -37.77 27.51
N ILE A 149 16.28 -36.62 27.02
CA ILE A 149 15.22 -36.55 26.00
C ILE A 149 15.75 -36.28 24.60
N PHE A 150 16.93 -35.68 24.51
CA PHE A 150 17.56 -35.31 23.26
C PHE A 150 19.07 -35.17 23.46
N SER A 151 19.84 -35.70 22.52
CA SER A 151 21.28 -35.56 22.47
C SER A 151 21.70 -34.96 21.14
N PHE A 152 22.75 -34.15 21.16
CA PHE A 152 23.31 -33.51 19.99
C PHE A 152 24.83 -33.53 20.03
N THR A 153 25.45 -33.41 18.86
CA THR A 153 26.89 -33.24 18.73
C THR A 153 27.13 -31.99 17.90
N THR A 154 28.05 -31.15 18.35
CA THR A 154 28.48 -29.96 17.63
C THR A 154 29.99 -29.92 17.47
N TYR A 155 30.46 -29.18 16.49
CA TYR A 155 31.87 -29.09 16.11
C TYR A 155 32.35 -27.65 16.19
N VAL A 156 33.41 -27.43 16.96
CA VAL A 156 34.16 -26.17 16.98
C VAL A 156 35.41 -26.36 16.13
N HIS A 157 35.42 -25.69 14.98
CA HIS A 157 36.47 -25.84 13.96
C HIS A 157 37.80 -25.15 14.30
N ASP A 158 37.84 -24.33 15.36
CA ASP A 158 39.07 -23.68 15.77
C ASP A 158 40.03 -24.67 16.44
N LEU A 159 41.30 -24.63 16.06
CA LEU A 159 42.36 -25.48 16.62
C LEU A 159 42.68 -25.10 18.09
N ASN A 160 42.61 -23.80 18.37
CA ASN A 160 42.85 -23.25 19.70
C ASN A 160 41.52 -23.08 20.44
N ALA A 161 41.56 -23.19 21.77
CA ALA A 161 40.41 -22.94 22.62
C ALA A 161 39.88 -21.53 22.35
N SER A 162 38.67 -21.45 21.82
CA SER A 162 38.04 -20.20 21.44
C SER A 162 36.64 -20.10 22.03
N ASN A 163 36.11 -18.89 22.00
CA ASN A 163 34.72 -18.63 22.37
C ASN A 163 33.91 -18.57 21.09
N ARG A 164 32.88 -19.42 20.98
CA ARG A 164 32.03 -19.51 19.79
C ARG A 164 30.58 -19.61 20.17
N SER A 165 29.76 -18.83 19.49
CA SER A 165 28.30 -18.91 19.55
C SER A 165 27.78 -19.69 18.36
N MET A 166 26.77 -20.50 18.59
CA MET A 166 26.12 -21.31 17.57
C MET A 166 24.66 -21.58 17.95
N ILE A 167 23.88 -21.96 16.94
CA ILE A 167 22.48 -22.32 17.09
C ILE A 167 22.41 -23.84 16.97
N ILE A 168 21.68 -24.48 17.87
CA ILE A 168 21.46 -25.93 17.84
C ILE A 168 19.96 -26.18 17.69
N PRO A 169 19.49 -26.78 16.58
CA PRO A 169 18.07 -27.04 16.39
C PRO A 169 17.56 -28.02 17.45
N MET A 170 16.39 -27.73 18.02
CA MET A 170 15.82 -28.49 19.13
C MET A 170 14.49 -29.14 18.72
N PRO A 171 14.29 -30.44 19.03
CA PRO A 171 13.08 -31.15 18.64
C PRO A 171 11.84 -30.73 19.44
N ALA A 172 10.66 -31.10 18.94
CA ALA A 172 9.36 -30.78 19.54
C ALA A 172 9.16 -31.33 20.96
N ILE A 173 9.90 -32.37 21.35
CA ILE A 173 9.92 -32.93 22.72
C ILE A 173 10.55 -31.96 23.74
N VAL A 174 11.31 -30.97 23.27
CA VAL A 174 11.87 -29.91 24.13
C VAL A 174 10.81 -28.83 24.40
N ASP A 175 9.82 -29.14 25.24
CA ASP A 175 8.70 -28.25 25.58
C ASP A 175 9.08 -27.07 26.51
N SER A 176 8.06 -26.30 26.88
CA SER A 176 8.16 -25.12 27.73
C SER A 176 8.69 -25.41 29.13
N GLY A 177 9.73 -24.68 29.53
CA GLY A 177 10.24 -24.70 30.89
C GLY A 177 11.76 -24.68 30.95
N SER A 178 12.32 -24.30 32.10
CA SER A 178 13.76 -24.39 32.31
C SER A 178 14.20 -25.84 32.38
N ARG A 179 15.31 -26.17 31.73
CA ARG A 179 15.84 -27.55 31.66
C ARG A 179 17.33 -27.58 31.85
N MET A 180 17.84 -28.69 32.36
CA MET A 180 19.28 -28.90 32.45
C MET A 180 19.83 -29.37 31.11
N ILE A 181 20.90 -28.72 30.65
CA ILE A 181 21.71 -29.18 29.53
C ILE A 181 23.10 -29.49 30.09
N CYS A 182 23.65 -30.63 29.70
CA CYS A 182 25.01 -31.02 30.03
C CYS A 182 25.84 -31.14 28.75
N MET A 183 27.00 -30.51 28.72
CA MET A 183 27.93 -30.53 27.58
C MET A 183 29.27 -31.10 28.03
N TYR A 184 29.86 -31.94 27.18
CA TYR A 184 31.16 -32.57 27.44
C TYR A 184 31.94 -32.71 26.13
N ALA A 185 33.26 -32.62 26.23
CA ALA A 185 34.13 -32.85 25.09
C ALA A 185 34.18 -34.35 24.73
N ASP A 186 34.47 -34.66 23.47
CA ASP A 186 34.75 -36.03 23.05
C ASP A 186 35.89 -36.63 23.89
N GLU A 187 35.77 -37.90 24.27
CA GLU A 187 36.69 -38.64 25.16
C GLU A 187 36.68 -38.21 26.64
N GLN A 188 35.91 -37.19 26.99
CA GLN A 188 35.73 -36.78 28.39
C GLN A 188 34.70 -37.68 29.10
N ARG A 189 34.93 -37.98 30.39
CA ARG A 189 33.96 -38.72 31.21
C ARG A 189 32.74 -37.85 31.49
N GLU A 190 31.55 -38.45 31.52
CA GLU A 190 30.28 -37.76 31.82
C GLU A 190 30.26 -37.04 33.18
N GLU A 191 31.03 -37.54 34.14
CA GLU A 191 31.18 -36.90 35.46
C GLU A 191 31.74 -35.48 35.34
N GLN A 192 32.61 -35.25 34.37
CA GLN A 192 33.25 -33.96 34.08
C GLN A 192 32.41 -33.10 33.11
N ALA A 193 31.20 -33.53 32.74
CA ALA A 193 30.31 -32.73 31.94
C ALA A 193 29.96 -31.42 32.67
N VAL A 194 30.02 -30.32 31.93
CA VAL A 194 29.54 -29.03 32.40
C VAL A 194 28.03 -29.06 32.28
N CYS A 195 27.31 -28.85 33.38
CA CYS A 195 25.84 -28.83 33.38
C CYS A 195 25.33 -27.47 33.82
N ARG A 196 24.37 -26.92 33.07
CA ARG A 196 23.74 -25.62 33.36
C ARG A 196 22.22 -25.73 33.23
N ILE A 197 21.52 -24.99 34.08
CA ILE A 197 20.07 -24.80 33.94
C ILE A 197 19.85 -23.70 32.91
N ILE A 198 19.15 -24.06 31.84
CA ILE A 198 18.93 -23.20 30.68
C ILE A 198 17.48 -22.71 30.70
N GLN A 199 17.33 -21.39 30.57
CA GLN A 199 16.03 -20.73 30.52
C GLN A 199 15.37 -20.94 29.15
N TYR A 200 14.04 -21.00 29.17
CA TYR A 200 13.20 -21.15 27.98
C TYR A 200 12.45 -19.85 27.71
N TYR A 201 12.57 -19.33 26.49
CA TYR A 201 11.89 -18.13 26.02
C TYR A 201 11.08 -18.44 24.77
N GLU A 202 9.81 -18.05 24.77
CA GLU A 202 8.91 -18.25 23.64
C GLU A 202 8.28 -16.92 23.24
N THR A 203 8.46 -16.58 21.97
CA THR A 203 7.85 -15.40 21.35
C THR A 203 6.60 -15.86 20.60
N PRO A 204 5.44 -15.20 20.78
CA PRO A 204 4.23 -15.58 20.05
C PRO A 204 4.43 -15.46 18.54
N LEU A 205 3.71 -16.29 17.79
CA LEU A 205 3.72 -16.29 16.33
C LEU A 205 3.31 -14.91 15.79
N GLU A 206 4.15 -14.34 14.93
CA GLU A 206 3.86 -13.08 14.26
C GLU A 206 2.90 -13.34 13.08
N ILE A 207 1.62 -13.02 13.29
CA ILE A 207 0.58 -13.12 12.26
C ILE A 207 0.41 -11.74 11.63
N ASP A 208 0.83 -11.61 10.37
CA ASP A 208 0.68 -10.37 9.62
C ASP A 208 -0.75 -10.27 9.04
N ILE A 209 -1.68 -9.78 9.86
CA ILE A 209 -3.06 -9.50 9.43
C ILE A 209 -3.14 -8.07 8.90
N GLU A 210 -2.74 -7.87 7.65
CA GLU A 210 -2.86 -6.57 6.98
C GLU A 210 -4.34 -6.23 6.74
N ARG A 211 -4.78 -5.08 7.26
CA ARG A 211 -6.14 -4.54 7.04
C ARG A 211 -6.06 -3.27 6.21
N ASN A 212 -6.57 -3.30 4.99
CA ASN A 212 -6.76 -2.10 4.19
C ASN A 212 -7.85 -1.21 4.82
N THR A 213 -7.57 0.08 5.02
CA THR A 213 -8.51 1.02 5.63
C THR A 213 -9.02 2.04 4.61
N TRP A 214 -10.25 2.53 4.81
CA TRP A 214 -10.82 3.59 3.99
C TRP A 214 -10.28 4.95 4.43
N HIS A 215 -9.76 5.72 3.49
CA HIS A 215 -9.31 7.09 3.71
C HIS A 215 -10.35 8.08 3.21
N GLU A 216 -10.63 9.12 4.01
CA GLU A 216 -11.46 10.24 3.56
C GLU A 216 -10.59 11.24 2.80
N MET A 217 -11.01 11.60 1.59
CA MET A 217 -10.32 12.53 0.71
C MET A 217 -11.29 13.61 0.22
N VAL A 218 -10.74 14.79 -0.07
CA VAL A 218 -11.47 15.91 -0.69
C VAL A 218 -11.02 16.03 -2.13
N GLY A 219 -11.96 15.91 -3.06
CA GLY A 219 -11.72 16.06 -4.49
C GLY A 219 -11.43 17.51 -4.84
N SER A 220 -10.43 17.73 -5.69
CA SER A 220 -10.18 19.04 -6.29
C SER A 220 -10.86 19.09 -7.64
N CYS A 221 -11.99 19.79 -7.72
CA CYS A 221 -12.62 20.09 -9.00
C CYS A 221 -12.88 21.60 -9.11
N PRO A 222 -12.00 22.35 -9.79
CA PRO A 222 -12.10 23.81 -9.88
C PRO A 222 -13.38 24.28 -10.59
N SER A 223 -14.01 23.43 -11.41
CA SER A 223 -15.21 23.74 -12.19
C SER A 223 -16.49 23.02 -11.71
N CYS A 224 -16.42 22.19 -10.67
CA CYS A 224 -17.61 21.50 -10.15
C CYS A 224 -18.34 22.41 -9.15
N ASN A 225 -19.67 22.32 -9.13
CA ASN A 225 -20.56 23.06 -8.21
C ASN A 225 -20.48 24.60 -8.29
N GLN A 226 -19.89 25.17 -9.34
CA GLN A 226 -20.01 26.60 -9.60
C GLN A 226 -21.39 26.90 -10.18
N ILE A 227 -22.30 27.44 -9.36
CA ILE A 227 -23.51 28.09 -9.85
C ILE A 227 -23.09 29.44 -10.45
N ASN A 228 -22.57 29.40 -11.68
CA ASN A 228 -22.12 30.57 -12.40
C ASN A 228 -23.02 30.78 -13.62
N PHE A 229 -23.40 32.02 -13.95
CA PHE A 229 -24.24 32.33 -15.12
C PHE A 229 -23.63 31.82 -16.44
N THR A 230 -22.31 31.66 -16.47
CA THR A 230 -21.55 31.05 -17.57
C THR A 230 -21.77 29.53 -17.69
N GLY A 231 -22.12 28.84 -16.61
CA GLY A 231 -22.50 27.41 -16.60
C GLY A 231 -23.86 27.18 -17.26
N ILE A 232 -24.84 28.04 -16.96
CA ILE A 232 -26.16 28.02 -17.61
C ILE A 232 -26.03 28.34 -19.10
N SER A 233 -25.20 29.31 -19.50
CA SER A 233 -24.97 29.62 -20.92
C SER A 233 -24.27 28.48 -21.67
N ARG A 234 -23.49 27.64 -20.99
CA ARG A 234 -22.86 26.45 -21.60
C ARG A 234 -23.88 25.35 -21.84
N PHE A 235 -24.83 25.15 -20.92
CA PHE A 235 -25.96 24.23 -21.12
C PHE A 235 -26.95 24.70 -22.20
N LEU A 236 -27.06 26.01 -22.44
CA LEU A 236 -27.94 26.59 -23.46
C LEU A 236 -27.24 26.86 -24.81
N ASN A 237 -25.96 26.52 -24.95
CA ASN A 237 -25.23 26.68 -26.21
C ASN A 237 -25.30 25.38 -27.04
N PRO A 238 -26.01 25.39 -28.18
CA PRO A 238 -26.18 24.19 -29.01
C PRO A 238 -24.85 23.68 -29.60
N MET A 239 -23.82 24.54 -29.68
CA MET A 239 -22.51 24.16 -30.21
C MET A 239 -21.73 23.23 -29.25
N SER A 240 -22.04 23.26 -27.94
CA SER A 240 -21.41 22.37 -26.95
C SER A 240 -22.05 20.99 -26.87
N TRP A 241 -23.29 20.81 -27.35
CA TRP A 241 -23.95 19.49 -27.36
C TRP A 241 -23.38 18.56 -28.43
N VAL A 242 -22.80 19.13 -29.49
CA VAL A 242 -22.30 18.37 -30.66
C VAL A 242 -20.86 17.88 -30.44
N ASN A 243 -20.09 18.53 -29.56
CA ASN A 243 -18.69 18.18 -29.31
C ASN A 243 -18.58 17.12 -28.20
N GLY A 244 -18.75 15.84 -28.55
CA GLY A 244 -18.42 14.73 -27.64
C GLY A 244 -19.21 13.43 -27.76
N VAL A 245 -20.07 13.25 -28.77
CA VAL A 245 -20.91 12.05 -28.87
C VAL A 245 -20.09 10.87 -29.40
N SER A 246 -19.84 9.86 -28.56
CA SER A 246 -19.14 8.63 -28.98
C SER A 246 -19.88 7.33 -28.64
N SER A 247 -21.01 7.39 -27.91
CA SER A 247 -21.85 6.22 -27.64
C SER A 247 -23.33 6.42 -28.02
N LEU A 248 -24.03 5.31 -28.33
CA LEU A 248 -25.47 5.28 -28.68
C LEU A 248 -26.38 5.79 -27.56
N GLY A 249 -25.99 5.61 -26.29
CA GLY A 249 -26.75 6.12 -25.14
C GLY A 249 -26.69 7.64 -25.02
N GLU A 250 -25.53 8.23 -25.32
CA GLU A 250 -25.34 9.69 -25.30
C GLU A 250 -26.08 10.37 -26.45
N PHE A 251 -26.23 9.70 -27.60
CA PHE A 251 -27.02 10.20 -28.72
C PHE A 251 -28.51 10.32 -28.37
N VAL A 252 -29.06 9.35 -27.64
CA VAL A 252 -30.47 9.39 -27.20
C VAL A 252 -30.71 10.53 -26.20
N MET A 253 -29.77 10.74 -25.25
CA MET A 253 -29.87 11.88 -24.32
C MET A 253 -29.78 13.23 -25.03
N MET A 254 -28.88 13.36 -26.02
CA MET A 254 -28.79 14.57 -26.84
C MET A 254 -30.10 14.85 -27.60
N ALA A 255 -30.70 13.80 -28.19
CA ALA A 255 -31.96 13.94 -28.91
C ALA A 255 -33.10 14.40 -27.99
N THR A 256 -33.19 13.87 -26.76
CA THR A 256 -34.20 14.30 -25.79
C THR A 256 -34.01 15.74 -25.33
N ASP A 257 -32.76 16.17 -25.14
CA ASP A 257 -32.46 17.54 -24.71
C ASP A 257 -32.77 18.57 -25.81
N VAL A 258 -32.47 18.26 -27.07
CA VAL A 258 -32.84 19.09 -28.22
C VAL A 258 -34.36 19.20 -28.36
N LEU A 259 -35.08 18.10 -28.16
CA LEU A 259 -36.54 18.06 -28.28
C LEU A 259 -37.21 18.88 -27.16
N MET A 260 -36.72 18.78 -25.91
CA MET A 260 -37.17 19.62 -24.81
C MET A 260 -36.87 21.10 -25.05
N TYR A 261 -35.71 21.43 -25.61
CA TYR A 261 -35.35 22.82 -25.94
C TYR A 261 -36.30 23.43 -26.98
N ILE A 262 -36.64 22.67 -28.04
CA ILE A 262 -37.63 23.10 -29.04
C ILE A 262 -39.01 23.30 -28.39
N CYS A 263 -39.45 22.38 -27.51
CA CYS A 263 -40.70 22.53 -26.77
C CYS A 263 -40.73 23.81 -25.93
N VAL A 264 -39.66 24.12 -25.20
CA VAL A 264 -39.54 25.35 -24.40
C VAL A 264 -39.58 26.59 -25.30
N LEU A 265 -38.89 26.59 -26.44
CA LEU A 265 -38.95 27.70 -27.41
C LEU A 265 -40.36 27.91 -27.95
N VAL A 266 -41.10 26.84 -28.23
CA VAL A 266 -42.50 26.92 -28.68
C VAL A 266 -43.38 27.51 -27.58
N VAL A 267 -43.22 27.08 -26.32
CA VAL A 267 -43.97 27.64 -25.17
C VAL A 267 -43.66 29.13 -25.01
N VAL A 268 -42.39 29.53 -25.06
CA VAL A 268 -41.98 30.94 -24.99
C VAL A 268 -42.55 31.74 -26.16
N TYR A 269 -42.53 31.20 -27.37
CA TYR A 269 -43.12 31.83 -28.55
C TYR A 269 -44.64 32.03 -28.39
N VAL A 270 -45.35 31.02 -27.85
CA VAL A 270 -46.79 31.13 -27.57
C VAL A 270 -47.07 32.17 -26.49
N ILE A 271 -46.30 32.21 -25.39
CA ILE A 271 -46.45 33.22 -24.34
C ILE A 271 -46.20 34.62 -24.91
N LEU A 272 -45.12 34.82 -25.68
CA LEU A 272 -44.81 36.11 -26.28
C LEU A 272 -45.91 36.54 -27.26
N THR A 273 -46.35 35.66 -28.15
CA THR A 273 -47.31 36.02 -29.21
C THR A 273 -48.76 36.10 -28.74
N LYS A 274 -49.18 35.26 -27.79
CA LYS A 274 -50.58 35.17 -27.32
C LYS A 274 -50.85 35.92 -26.02
N ILE A 275 -49.83 36.20 -25.21
CA ILE A 275 -49.99 36.88 -23.92
C ILE A 275 -49.33 38.26 -23.98
N VAL A 276 -48.03 38.33 -24.29
CA VAL A 276 -47.26 39.60 -24.21
C VAL A 276 -47.66 40.60 -25.30
N ILE A 277 -47.71 40.18 -26.57
CA ILE A 277 -48.08 41.07 -27.69
C ILE A 277 -49.50 41.67 -27.53
N PRO A 278 -50.56 40.92 -27.16
CA PRO A 278 -51.87 41.52 -26.94
C PRO A 278 -51.93 42.44 -25.71
N ILE A 279 -51.21 42.13 -24.63
CA ILE A 279 -51.11 43.03 -23.46
C ILE A 279 -50.39 44.33 -23.83
N CYS A 280 -49.30 44.26 -24.60
CA CYS A 280 -48.61 45.45 -25.12
C CYS A 280 -49.49 46.28 -26.07
N LYS A 281 -50.30 45.65 -26.94
CA LYS A 281 -51.28 46.37 -27.77
C LYS A 281 -52.38 47.05 -26.93
N CYS A 282 -52.83 46.42 -25.84
CA CYS A 282 -53.78 47.01 -24.90
C CYS A 282 -53.20 48.19 -24.11
N TRP A 283 -51.90 48.21 -23.82
CA TRP A 283 -51.23 49.33 -23.14
C TRP A 283 -50.84 50.49 -24.05
N ILE A 284 -50.67 50.27 -25.36
CA ILE A 284 -50.27 51.32 -26.31
C ILE A 284 -51.48 52.11 -26.87
N CYS A 285 -52.69 51.55 -26.85
CA CYS A 285 -53.91 52.22 -27.36
C CYS A 285 -54.52 53.35 -26.50
N PRO A 286 -54.34 53.46 -25.16
CA PRO A 286 -54.83 54.64 -24.42
C PRO A 286 -53.90 55.85 -24.53
N MET A 287 -52.61 55.67 -24.80
CA MET A 287 -51.64 56.78 -24.84
C MET A 287 -51.66 57.59 -26.15
N TYR A 288 -52.12 57.03 -27.26
CA TYR A 288 -52.19 57.77 -28.54
C TYR A 288 -53.36 58.78 -28.59
N ILE A 289 -54.42 58.57 -27.81
CA ILE A 289 -55.60 59.46 -27.76
C ILE A 289 -55.37 60.67 -26.82
N MET A 290 -54.47 60.58 -25.84
CA MET A 290 -54.15 61.72 -24.96
C MET A 290 -53.11 62.70 -25.52
N SER A 291 -52.32 62.33 -26.53
CA SER A 291 -51.34 63.23 -27.15
C SER A 291 -51.98 64.24 -28.13
N HIS A 292 -53.12 63.91 -28.74
CA HIS A 292 -53.82 64.80 -29.69
C HIS A 292 -54.73 65.87 -29.07
N LYS A 293 -55.01 65.82 -27.75
CA LYS A 293 -55.82 66.82 -27.04
C LYS A 293 -55.05 68.07 -26.58
N LYS A 294 -53.71 68.04 -26.54
CA LYS A 294 -52.87 69.20 -26.13
C LYS A 294 -52.61 70.22 -27.26
N SER A 295 -52.85 69.87 -28.53
CA SER A 295 -52.62 70.77 -29.67
C SER A 295 -53.74 71.80 -29.91
N LYS A 296 -54.99 71.53 -29.47
CA LYS A 296 -56.14 72.43 -29.67
C LYS A 296 -56.30 73.54 -28.62
N SER A 297 -55.56 73.48 -27.49
CA SER A 297 -55.64 74.50 -26.42
C SER A 297 -54.82 75.76 -26.74
N LYS A 298 -53.67 75.63 -27.44
CA LYS A 298 -52.79 76.78 -27.76
C LYS A 298 -53.26 77.68 -28.91
N LYS A 299 -54.25 77.24 -29.71
CA LYS A 299 -54.76 78.03 -30.85
C LYS A 299 -55.90 79.00 -30.47
N ARG A 300 -56.47 78.85 -29.27
CA ARG A 300 -57.61 79.67 -28.79
C ARG A 300 -57.20 80.84 -27.88
N GLU A 301 -55.95 80.85 -27.41
CA GLU A 301 -55.39 81.93 -26.59
C GLU A 301 -54.73 83.03 -27.46
N LYS A 302 -54.19 82.66 -28.63
CA LYS A 302 -53.63 83.62 -29.61
C LYS A 302 -54.67 84.45 -30.39
N ALA A 303 -55.94 84.03 -30.41
CA ALA A 303 -57.03 84.78 -31.05
C ALA A 303 -57.71 85.81 -30.13
N ARG A 304 -57.38 85.81 -28.82
CA ARG A 304 -57.85 86.83 -27.86
C ARG A 304 -56.86 87.97 -27.64
N GLN A 305 -55.59 87.80 -28.00
CA GLN A 305 -54.57 88.87 -27.93
C GLN A 305 -54.55 89.77 -29.17
N SER A 306 -54.98 89.30 -30.35
CA SER A 306 -55.03 90.14 -31.56
C SER A 306 -56.25 91.05 -31.67
N ALA A 307 -57.18 91.02 -30.71
CA ALA A 307 -58.37 91.88 -30.70
C ALA A 307 -58.24 93.08 -29.73
N ASN A 308 -57.18 93.13 -28.92
CA ASN A 308 -56.90 94.22 -27.99
C ASN A 308 -55.79 95.19 -28.46
N ASP A 309 -55.03 94.85 -29.50
CA ASP A 309 -53.94 95.70 -30.04
C ASP A 309 -54.38 96.61 -31.20
N GLU A 310 -55.65 96.57 -31.63
CA GLU A 310 -56.18 97.40 -32.73
C GLU A 310 -56.89 98.69 -32.25
N ARG A 311 -56.80 99.02 -30.94
CA ARG A 311 -57.33 100.28 -30.38
C ARG A 311 -56.28 101.32 -29.95
N ASP A 312 -54.98 101.04 -30.11
CA ASP A 312 -53.90 101.94 -29.71
C ASP A 312 -52.87 102.21 -30.82
N ALA A 313 -53.33 102.35 -32.06
CA ALA A 313 -52.51 102.88 -33.15
C ALA A 313 -53.32 103.76 -34.12
N ARG A 314 -53.28 105.08 -33.86
CA ARG A 314 -53.46 106.22 -34.81
C ARG A 314 -54.92 106.61 -35.13
N VAL A 315 -55.39 107.84 -34.91
CA VAL A 315 -54.76 109.20 -34.93
C VAL A 315 -54.01 109.49 -36.23
#